data_AF-A0AAV5KGE9-F1
#
_entry.id   AF-A0AAV5KGE9-F1
#
_cell.length_a   1.000
_cell.length_b   1.000
_cell.length_c   1.000
_cell.angle_alpha   90.00
_cell.angle_beta   90.00
_cell.angle_gamma   90.00
#
_symmetry.space_group_name_H-M   'P 1'
#
loop_
_entity.id
_entity.type
_entity.pdbx_description
1 polymer ?
#
loop_
_entity_poly.entity_id
_entity_poly.type
_entity_poly.pdbx_seq_one_letter_code
_entity_poly.pdbx_strand_id
1 'polypeptide(L)'
;MSGDCREQAPDTDGGRSGGIVSGSGAVTSTVSNPRLWLNPNKKHKPESYEDLQLDFAPSIFSSLEQYLPPSMLGVGRDDKVKFMREILLKYLPHGERHRVQRHREYRQKIISNYQPLHRELFTIHPEAFFVSSFLEAISDNGEESFRGIMSEPSPGVFTFEMLQPRFCELLVSEVGNFGKWVNEAKVRIMRPNTMNRHGAVLDDFGLETMLDKLMEGFIRPISKVLFPEVGGSTLDSHHGFVVEYGEDRDVDLGFHVDDSEVTLNVCLGKQFSGGQLFFRGTRCDKHVNTGTQSEEIFEYSHIPGRAVLHRGRHRHGARATTSGHRINLLLWCRRYLILIFIA
;
A
#
# COMPACT_ATOMS: atom_id res chain seq x y z
N MET A 1 31.37 42.70 -10.38
CA MET A 1 30.21 43.08 -11.19
C MET A 1 29.08 42.13 -10.81
N SER A 2 28.43 42.42 -9.68
CA SER A 2 27.12 43.11 -9.60
C SER A 2 25.98 42.10 -9.86
N GLY A 3 25.06 41.81 -8.94
CA GLY A 3 24.80 42.41 -7.64
C GLY A 3 23.83 41.57 -6.80
N ASP A 4 23.77 41.94 -5.52
CA ASP A 4 22.91 41.47 -4.45
C ASP A 4 21.41 41.65 -4.72
N CYS A 5 20.59 40.85 -4.02
CA CYS A 5 19.40 41.36 -3.35
C CYS A 5 19.04 40.46 -2.15
N ARG A 6 19.49 40.90 -0.96
CA ARG A 6 18.95 40.54 0.35
C ARG A 6 17.78 41.47 0.67
N GLU A 7 16.71 40.96 1.26
CA GLU A 7 15.79 41.77 2.07
C GLU A 7 15.65 41.15 3.46
N GLN A 8 15.81 42.02 4.46
CA GLN A 8 15.85 41.77 5.90
C GLN A 8 14.45 41.94 6.51
N ALA A 9 14.21 41.22 7.60
CA ALA A 9 13.15 41.48 8.56
C ALA A 9 13.45 42.70 9.44
N PRO A 10 12.45 43.34 10.07
CA PRO A 10 12.69 44.23 11.19
C PRO A 10 12.26 43.59 12.52
N ASP A 11 13.20 43.61 13.47
CA ASP A 11 12.95 43.58 14.92
C ASP A 11 12.65 45.00 15.41
N THR A 12 11.69 45.16 16.32
CA THR A 12 11.66 46.29 17.26
C THR A 12 11.20 45.85 18.64
N ASP A 13 11.93 46.34 19.63
CA ASP A 13 11.98 46.03 21.05
C ASP A 13 11.05 46.95 21.90
N GLY A 14 10.70 46.49 23.11
CA GLY A 14 10.53 47.33 24.30
C GLY A 14 9.13 47.84 24.73
N GLY A 15 8.71 47.47 25.96
CA GLY A 15 8.03 48.41 26.88
C GLY A 15 6.69 48.00 27.51
N ARG A 16 6.71 47.64 28.81
CA ARG A 16 5.53 47.50 29.72
C ARG A 16 4.96 48.86 30.12
N SER A 17 3.61 49.01 30.22
CA SER A 17 2.87 49.31 31.48
C SER A 17 1.36 49.58 31.29
N GLY A 18 0.57 48.92 32.15
CA GLY A 18 -0.70 49.33 32.80
C GLY A 18 -1.81 50.09 32.05
N GLY A 19 -2.96 49.42 31.88
CA GLY A 19 -4.25 50.08 31.62
C GLY A 19 -5.43 49.10 31.72
N ILE A 20 -6.15 49.13 32.84
CA ILE A 20 -7.39 48.37 33.08
C ILE A 20 -8.51 49.00 32.26
N VAL A 21 -9.11 48.26 31.32
CA VAL A 21 -10.45 48.56 30.79
C VAL A 21 -11.21 47.26 30.55
N SER A 22 -12.29 47.11 31.32
CA SER A 22 -13.28 46.03 31.22
C SER A 22 -14.06 46.12 29.91
N GLY A 23 -14.24 45.00 29.22
CA GLY A 23 -15.07 44.93 28.01
C GLY A 23 -15.34 43.49 27.56
N SER A 24 -16.53 43.01 27.91
CA SER A 24 -17.33 41.91 27.33
C SER A 24 -16.62 40.81 26.53
N GLY A 25 -16.62 39.60 27.12
CA GLY A 25 -16.12 38.37 26.50
C GLY A 25 -16.85 38.03 25.19
N ALA A 26 -16.13 38.16 24.08
CA ALA A 26 -16.44 37.46 22.85
C ALA A 26 -16.05 35.98 23.05
N VAL A 27 -17.06 35.10 23.05
CA VAL A 27 -16.87 33.65 23.00
C VAL A 27 -16.22 33.33 21.66
N THR A 28 -14.91 33.09 21.66
CA THR A 28 -14.22 32.46 20.53
C THR A 28 -14.78 31.06 20.37
N SER A 29 -15.65 30.86 19.37
CA SER A 29 -16.07 29.55 18.91
C SER A 29 -14.85 28.79 18.42
N THR A 30 -14.35 27.88 19.25
CA THR A 30 -13.41 26.87 18.82
C THR A 30 -14.08 26.05 17.73
N VAL A 31 -13.57 26.15 16.50
CA VAL A 31 -14.02 25.30 15.39
C VAL A 31 -13.65 23.87 15.75
N SER A 32 -14.61 23.14 16.32
CA SER A 32 -14.48 21.73 16.64
C SER A 32 -14.40 20.98 15.32
N ASN A 33 -13.21 20.45 15.00
CA ASN A 33 -13.06 19.59 13.83
C ASN A 33 -13.95 18.35 14.01
N PRO A 34 -14.94 18.10 13.13
CA PRO A 34 -15.79 16.91 13.24
C PRO A 34 -14.91 15.66 13.13
N ARG A 35 -15.03 14.77 14.12
CA ARG A 35 -14.25 13.53 14.26
C ARG A 35 -15.15 12.43 14.79
N LEU A 36 -14.91 11.22 14.29
CA LEU A 36 -15.48 9.99 14.83
C LEU A 36 -14.74 9.59 16.12
N TRP A 37 -15.44 8.87 16.99
CA TRP A 37 -14.85 8.21 18.14
C TRP A 37 -14.12 6.94 17.71
N LEU A 38 -13.06 6.59 18.44
CA LEU A 38 -12.24 5.41 18.15
C LEU A 38 -12.98 4.10 18.46
N ASN A 39 -13.86 4.12 19.46
CA ASN A 39 -14.59 2.94 19.93
C ASN A 39 -16.06 3.04 19.54
N PRO A 40 -16.64 2.00 18.89
CA PRO A 40 -18.04 2.01 18.51
C PRO A 40 -18.95 1.90 19.74
N ASN A 41 -20.07 2.61 19.71
CA ASN A 41 -21.13 2.47 20.68
C ASN A 41 -21.96 1.23 20.38
N LYS A 42 -21.56 0.08 20.94
CA LYS A 42 -22.22 -1.23 20.75
C LYS A 42 -23.69 -1.28 21.18
N LYS A 43 -24.19 -0.29 21.93
CA LYS A 43 -25.60 -0.21 22.35
C LYS A 43 -26.46 0.61 21.41
N HIS A 44 -25.84 1.40 20.53
CA HIS A 44 -26.54 2.21 19.55
C HIS A 44 -27.01 1.32 18.39
N LYS A 45 -28.26 1.51 17.96
CA LYS A 45 -28.79 0.88 16.74
C LYS A 45 -28.73 1.93 15.63
N PRO A 46 -27.90 1.74 14.59
CA PRO A 46 -27.86 2.65 13.46
C PRO A 46 -29.21 2.79 12.77
N GLU A 47 -29.47 3.97 12.24
CA GLU A 47 -30.62 4.24 11.39
C GLU A 47 -30.37 3.69 9.97
N SER A 48 -31.46 3.49 9.22
CA SER A 48 -31.37 3.21 7.78
C SER A 48 -31.31 4.52 7.00
N TYR A 49 -30.46 4.54 5.97
CA TYR A 49 -30.23 5.69 5.09
C TYR A 49 -30.55 5.38 3.62
N GLU A 50 -31.13 4.21 3.32
CA GLU A 50 -31.39 3.72 1.96
C GLU A 50 -32.39 4.59 1.18
N ASP A 51 -33.25 5.33 1.89
CA ASP A 51 -34.25 6.23 1.32
C ASP A 51 -33.69 7.61 0.92
N LEU A 52 -32.43 7.91 1.26
CA LEU A 52 -31.81 9.20 1.00
C LEU A 52 -30.97 9.19 -0.29
N GLN A 53 -31.02 10.28 -1.07
CA GLN A 53 -30.07 10.51 -2.16
C GLN A 53 -28.75 11.03 -1.59
N LEU A 54 -27.77 10.14 -1.47
CA LEU A 54 -26.49 10.42 -0.82
C LEU A 54 -25.30 10.35 -1.78
N ASP A 55 -24.26 11.12 -1.46
CA ASP A 55 -22.98 11.16 -2.16
C ASP A 55 -22.11 9.91 -1.94
N PHE A 56 -22.46 9.09 -0.93
CA PHE A 56 -21.78 7.85 -0.55
C PHE A 56 -22.83 6.75 -0.33
N ALA A 57 -22.42 5.48 -0.36
CA ALA A 57 -23.33 4.36 -0.16
C ALA A 57 -24.04 4.47 1.21
N PRO A 58 -25.37 4.29 1.30
CA PRO A 58 -26.12 4.35 2.56
C PRO A 58 -25.58 3.44 3.67
N SER A 59 -25.03 2.28 3.30
CA SER A 59 -24.38 1.35 4.23
C SER A 59 -23.19 1.96 4.98
N ILE A 60 -22.44 2.88 4.35
CA ILE A 60 -21.33 3.58 5.00
C ILE A 60 -21.84 4.44 6.15
N PHE A 61 -22.93 5.18 5.94
CA PHE A 61 -23.52 6.01 7.00
C PHE A 61 -24.05 5.17 8.16
N SER A 62 -24.68 4.03 7.84
CA SER A 62 -25.14 3.06 8.84
C SER A 62 -23.96 2.54 9.68
N SER A 63 -22.85 2.17 9.04
CA SER A 63 -21.65 1.68 9.73
C SER A 63 -20.92 2.77 10.52
N LEU A 64 -20.92 4.02 10.05
CA LEU A 64 -20.25 5.14 10.73
C LEU A 64 -21.04 5.65 11.93
N GLU A 65 -22.36 5.46 11.97
CA GLU A 65 -23.21 6.03 13.01
C GLU A 65 -22.82 5.55 14.42
N GLN A 66 -22.41 4.29 14.55
CA GLN A 66 -21.94 3.74 15.83
C GLN A 66 -20.66 4.42 16.35
N TYR A 67 -19.92 5.13 15.50
CA TYR A 67 -18.71 5.88 15.86
C TYR A 67 -18.96 7.38 16.03
N LEU A 68 -20.21 7.84 15.96
CA LEU A 68 -20.53 9.24 16.24
C LEU A 68 -20.29 9.57 17.73
N PRO A 69 -19.83 10.80 18.04
CA PRO A 69 -19.72 11.24 19.42
C PRO A 69 -21.11 11.24 20.10
N PRO A 70 -21.19 11.07 21.43
CA PRO A 70 -22.48 11.03 22.15
C PRO A 70 -23.39 12.23 21.88
N SER A 71 -22.80 13.41 21.63
CA SER A 71 -23.52 14.63 21.28
C SER A 71 -24.23 14.57 19.92
N MET A 72 -23.80 13.68 19.01
CA MET A 72 -24.38 13.50 17.68
C MET A 72 -25.36 12.31 17.59
N LEU A 73 -25.24 11.32 18.48
CA LEU A 73 -26.10 10.12 18.45
C LEU A 73 -27.59 10.42 18.65
N GLY A 74 -27.90 11.44 19.46
CA GLY A 74 -29.28 11.87 19.74
C GLY A 74 -29.85 12.92 18.77
N VAL A 75 -29.08 13.34 17.76
CA VAL A 75 -29.51 14.36 16.79
C VAL A 75 -30.31 13.70 15.66
N GLY A 76 -31.11 14.48 14.94
CA GLY A 76 -31.87 14.00 13.78
C GLY A 76 -30.99 13.41 12.68
N ARG A 77 -31.56 12.45 11.95
CA ARG A 77 -30.92 11.68 10.88
C ARG A 77 -30.19 12.56 9.85
N ASP A 78 -30.81 13.66 9.42
CA ASP A 78 -30.22 14.54 8.40
C ASP A 78 -28.96 15.27 8.89
N ASP A 79 -28.90 15.61 10.18
CA ASP A 79 -27.73 16.28 10.76
C ASP A 79 -26.60 15.28 11.05
N LYS A 80 -26.94 14.03 11.39
CA LYS A 80 -25.97 12.93 11.42
C LYS A 80 -25.35 12.71 10.04
N VAL A 81 -26.17 12.72 8.98
CA VAL A 81 -25.69 12.62 7.59
C VAL A 81 -24.75 13.76 7.24
N LYS A 82 -25.11 15.02 7.54
CA LYS A 82 -24.23 16.18 7.30
C LYS A 82 -22.88 16.01 8.01
N PHE A 83 -22.89 15.63 9.28
CA PHE A 83 -21.67 15.42 10.07
C PHE A 83 -20.80 14.30 9.49
N MET A 84 -21.37 13.13 9.20
CA MET A 84 -20.63 12.01 8.60
C MET A 84 -20.13 12.36 7.19
N ARG A 85 -20.92 13.07 6.39
CA ARG A 85 -20.55 13.52 5.05
C ARG A 85 -19.37 14.49 5.10
N GLU A 86 -19.35 15.44 6.02
CA GLU A 86 -18.20 16.34 6.21
C GLU A 86 -16.92 15.59 6.54
N ILE A 87 -17.01 14.52 7.34
CA ILE A 87 -15.87 13.65 7.63
C ILE A 87 -15.45 12.89 6.37
N LEU A 88 -16.39 12.20 5.71
CA LEU A 88 -16.13 11.43 4.50
C LEU A 88 -15.51 12.29 3.38
N LEU A 89 -15.99 13.52 3.17
CA LEU A 89 -15.45 14.43 2.16
C LEU A 89 -14.02 14.93 2.45
N LYS A 90 -13.58 14.92 3.71
CA LYS A 90 -12.18 15.21 4.06
C LYS A 90 -11.25 14.07 3.65
N TYR A 91 -11.75 12.84 3.66
CA TYR A 91 -10.98 11.63 3.33
C TYR A 91 -11.14 11.16 1.89
N LEU A 92 -12.26 11.48 1.24
CA LEU A 92 -12.59 11.17 -0.15
C LEU A 92 -13.23 12.38 -0.84
N PRO A 93 -12.43 13.41 -1.18
CA PRO A 93 -12.91 14.54 -1.96
C PRO A 93 -13.49 14.12 -3.32
N HIS A 94 -14.32 14.96 -3.92
CA HIS A 94 -15.00 14.69 -5.20
C HIS A 94 -14.03 14.25 -6.32
N GLY A 95 -12.85 14.88 -6.41
CA GLY A 95 -11.83 14.53 -7.40
C GLY A 95 -11.31 13.10 -7.26
N GLU A 96 -11.16 12.62 -6.02
CA GLU A 96 -10.73 11.24 -5.75
C GLU A 96 -11.82 10.24 -6.08
N ARG A 97 -13.09 10.55 -5.80
CA ARG A 97 -14.24 9.70 -6.18
C ARG A 97 -14.31 9.49 -7.70
N HIS A 98 -14.16 10.55 -8.49
CA HIS A 98 -14.09 10.43 -9.95
C HIS A 98 -12.87 9.63 -10.43
N ARG A 99 -11.76 9.63 -9.68
CA ARG A 99 -10.60 8.78 -10.00
C ARG A 99 -10.90 7.31 -9.69
N VAL A 100 -11.48 7.00 -8.53
CA VAL A 100 -11.87 5.63 -8.14
C VAL A 100 -12.87 5.05 -9.14
N GLN A 101 -13.91 5.81 -9.50
CA GLN A 101 -14.91 5.35 -10.47
C GLN A 101 -14.30 5.07 -11.84
N ARG A 102 -13.49 5.99 -12.37
CA ARG A 102 -12.77 5.77 -13.65
C ARG A 102 -11.81 4.58 -13.58
N HIS A 103 -11.15 4.37 -12.44
CA HIS A 103 -10.29 3.22 -12.24
C HIS A 103 -11.09 1.91 -12.30
N ARG A 104 -12.25 1.86 -11.64
CA ARG A 104 -13.16 0.71 -11.68
C ARG A 104 -13.66 0.41 -13.09
N GLU A 105 -14.09 1.43 -13.83
CA GLU A 105 -14.52 1.29 -15.23
C GLU A 105 -13.41 0.77 -16.14
N TYR A 106 -12.20 1.30 -15.96
CA TYR A 106 -11.00 0.84 -16.66
C TYR A 106 -10.73 -0.65 -16.39
N ARG A 107 -10.73 -1.08 -15.12
CA ARG A 107 -10.50 -2.49 -14.75
C ARG A 107 -11.60 -3.40 -15.31
N GLN A 108 -12.86 -3.01 -15.19
CA GLN A 108 -13.99 -3.77 -15.74
C GLN A 108 -13.90 -3.93 -17.26
N LYS A 109 -13.44 -2.90 -17.98
CA LYS A 109 -13.21 -3.01 -19.43
C LYS A 109 -12.12 -4.04 -19.74
N ILE A 110 -11.02 -4.09 -18.98
CA ILE A 110 -9.99 -5.09 -19.20
C ILE A 110 -10.52 -6.50 -18.89
N ILE A 111 -11.09 -6.69 -17.70
CA ILE A 111 -11.58 -7.99 -17.22
C ILE A 111 -12.63 -8.59 -18.16
N SER A 112 -13.50 -7.75 -18.75
CA SER A 112 -14.54 -8.22 -19.69
C SER A 112 -14.01 -8.60 -21.08
N ASN A 113 -12.82 -8.15 -21.47
CA ASN A 113 -12.29 -8.36 -22.83
C ASN A 113 -11.03 -9.23 -22.87
N TYR A 114 -10.30 -9.35 -21.77
CA TYR A 114 -9.13 -10.22 -21.64
C TYR A 114 -9.57 -11.66 -21.32
N GLN A 115 -8.95 -12.64 -22.00
CA GLN A 115 -9.15 -14.06 -21.70
C GLN A 115 -7.93 -14.60 -20.94
N PRO A 116 -8.08 -14.99 -19.67
CA PRO A 116 -6.99 -15.57 -18.89
C PRO A 116 -6.46 -16.86 -19.50
N LEU A 117 -5.13 -17.04 -19.48
CA LEU A 117 -4.47 -18.26 -19.94
C LEU A 117 -4.50 -19.34 -18.85
N HIS A 118 -4.33 -18.95 -17.59
CA HIS A 118 -4.25 -19.81 -16.42
C HIS A 118 -5.27 -19.40 -15.37
N ARG A 119 -6.52 -19.89 -15.52
CA ARG A 119 -7.63 -19.57 -14.59
C ARG A 119 -7.34 -19.97 -13.13
N GLU A 120 -6.49 -20.98 -12.92
CA GLU A 120 -6.03 -21.40 -11.60
C GLU A 120 -5.29 -20.29 -10.82
N LEU A 121 -4.70 -19.30 -11.48
CA LEU A 121 -4.02 -18.18 -10.80
C LEU A 121 -4.99 -17.21 -10.10
N PHE A 122 -6.28 -17.25 -10.44
CA PHE A 122 -7.28 -16.27 -9.99
C PHE A 122 -7.91 -16.66 -8.65
N THR A 123 -7.57 -17.84 -8.14
CA THR A 123 -7.97 -18.32 -6.81
C THR A 123 -6.75 -18.91 -6.13
N ILE A 124 -6.61 -18.69 -4.82
CA ILE A 124 -5.45 -19.20 -4.09
C ILE A 124 -5.55 -20.73 -3.96
N HIS A 125 -4.51 -21.42 -4.41
CA HIS A 125 -4.33 -22.87 -4.24
C HIS A 125 -3.03 -23.11 -3.48
N PRO A 126 -3.05 -23.13 -2.14
CA PRO A 126 -1.84 -23.06 -1.32
C PRO A 126 -0.79 -24.12 -1.68
N GLU A 127 -1.18 -25.39 -1.82
CA GLU A 127 -0.24 -26.49 -2.14
C GLU A 127 0.30 -26.44 -3.57
N ALA A 128 -0.33 -25.69 -4.48
CA ALA A 128 0.16 -25.48 -5.84
C ALA A 128 1.04 -24.22 -5.94
N PHE A 129 0.87 -23.26 -5.02
CA PHE A 129 1.50 -21.94 -5.09
C PHE A 129 2.77 -21.89 -4.26
N PHE A 130 2.75 -22.51 -3.07
CA PHE A 130 3.80 -22.37 -2.08
C PHE A 130 4.57 -23.67 -1.84
N VAL A 131 5.82 -23.52 -1.41
CA VAL A 131 6.64 -24.66 -0.95
C VAL A 131 6.12 -25.17 0.41
N SER A 132 6.26 -26.47 0.68
CA SER A 132 5.70 -27.09 1.89
C SER A 132 6.22 -26.48 3.18
N SER A 133 7.51 -26.17 3.26
CA SER A 133 8.11 -25.52 4.45
C SER A 133 7.48 -24.16 4.77
N PHE A 134 7.09 -23.40 3.74
CA PHE A 134 6.38 -22.13 3.92
C PHE A 134 4.97 -22.36 4.44
N LEU A 135 4.24 -23.34 3.89
CA LEU A 135 2.88 -23.66 4.34
C LEU A 135 2.84 -24.17 5.78
N GLU A 136 3.79 -25.02 6.16
CA GLU A 136 3.93 -25.54 7.52
C GLU A 136 4.14 -24.38 8.51
N ALA A 137 5.05 -23.46 8.22
CA ALA A 137 5.29 -22.30 9.07
C ALA A 137 4.06 -21.38 9.18
N ILE A 138 3.31 -21.18 8.09
CA ILE A 138 2.05 -20.41 8.08
C ILE A 138 0.96 -21.11 8.91
N SER A 139 0.87 -22.44 8.83
CA SER A 139 -0.08 -23.23 9.61
C SER A 139 0.20 -23.17 11.11
N ASP A 140 1.47 -23.27 11.51
CA ASP A 140 1.89 -23.12 12.91
C ASP A 140 1.63 -21.70 13.43
N ASN A 141 1.81 -20.69 12.56
CA ASN A 141 1.57 -19.29 12.84
C ASN A 141 2.33 -18.74 14.07
N GLY A 142 3.51 -19.28 14.33
CA GLY A 142 4.40 -18.92 15.43
C GLY A 142 5.64 -18.17 14.97
N GLU A 143 6.16 -17.28 15.81
CA GLU A 143 7.40 -16.55 15.52
C GLU A 143 8.59 -17.48 15.27
N GLU A 144 8.71 -18.53 16.09
CA GLU A 144 9.77 -19.53 15.92
C GLU A 144 9.66 -20.26 14.57
N SER A 145 8.46 -20.65 14.15
CA SER A 145 8.23 -21.30 12.85
C SER A 145 8.57 -20.37 11.68
N PHE A 146 8.16 -19.09 11.73
CA PHE A 146 8.53 -18.11 10.72
C PHE A 146 10.04 -17.89 10.65
N ARG A 147 10.69 -17.69 11.81
CA ARG A 147 12.15 -17.51 11.87
C ARG A 147 12.92 -18.77 11.47
N GLY A 148 12.34 -19.95 11.64
CA GLY A 148 12.93 -21.22 11.22
C GLY A 148 13.11 -21.35 9.71
N ILE A 149 12.26 -20.69 8.91
CA ILE A 149 12.31 -20.74 7.44
C ILE A 149 12.91 -19.48 6.78
N MET A 150 13.20 -18.44 7.57
CA MET A 150 13.65 -17.13 7.08
C MET A 150 15.10 -16.84 7.51
N SER A 151 15.84 -16.19 6.61
CA SER A 151 17.13 -15.56 6.94
C SER A 151 16.96 -14.04 6.97
N GLU A 152 17.56 -13.39 7.97
CA GLU A 152 17.65 -11.93 8.08
C GLU A 152 19.09 -11.46 7.79
N PRO A 153 19.52 -11.42 6.52
CA PRO A 153 20.90 -11.05 6.17
C PRO A 153 21.23 -9.57 6.43
N SER A 154 20.22 -8.73 6.62
CA SER A 154 20.37 -7.32 7.01
C SER A 154 19.17 -6.94 7.90
N PRO A 155 19.35 -6.07 8.92
CA PRO A 155 18.27 -5.71 9.83
C PRO A 155 16.99 -5.27 9.12
N GLY A 156 15.89 -5.99 9.36
CA GLY A 156 14.58 -5.73 8.76
C GLY A 156 14.44 -6.12 7.29
N VAL A 157 15.36 -6.93 6.75
CA VAL A 157 15.29 -7.55 5.42
C VAL A 157 15.29 -9.06 5.58
N PHE A 158 14.14 -9.69 5.34
CA PHE A 158 13.97 -11.14 5.46
C PHE A 158 13.95 -11.79 4.10
N THR A 159 14.57 -12.96 3.97
CA THR A 159 14.61 -13.73 2.73
C THR A 159 14.26 -15.19 2.99
N PHE A 160 13.44 -15.79 2.11
CA PHE A 160 12.94 -17.15 2.28
C PHE A 160 12.49 -17.77 0.95
N GLU A 161 12.45 -19.10 0.88
CA GLU A 161 11.75 -19.80 -0.19
C GLU A 161 10.25 -19.72 0.03
N MET A 162 9.52 -19.34 -1.02
CA MET A 162 8.09 -19.08 -0.90
C MET A 162 7.31 -19.80 -2.00
N LEU A 163 7.64 -19.56 -3.27
CA LEU A 163 6.82 -19.99 -4.39
C LEU A 163 7.35 -21.27 -5.03
N GLN A 164 6.42 -22.13 -5.45
CA GLN A 164 6.78 -23.26 -6.29
C GLN A 164 7.27 -22.79 -7.67
N PRO A 165 8.26 -23.48 -8.27
CA PRO A 165 8.71 -23.16 -9.62
C PRO A 165 7.59 -23.16 -10.66
N ARG A 166 6.60 -24.05 -10.49
CA ARG A 166 5.43 -24.13 -11.37
C ARG A 166 4.56 -22.88 -11.30
N PHE A 167 4.32 -22.35 -10.10
CA PHE A 167 3.58 -21.10 -9.95
C PHE A 167 4.30 -19.93 -10.62
N CYS A 168 5.62 -19.82 -10.44
CA CYS A 168 6.42 -18.80 -11.11
C CYS A 168 6.27 -18.85 -12.64
N GLU A 169 6.29 -20.05 -13.23
CA GLU A 169 6.07 -20.24 -14.67
C GLU A 169 4.68 -19.78 -15.11
N LEU A 170 3.63 -20.22 -14.40
CA LEU A 170 2.25 -19.87 -14.71
C LEU A 170 2.02 -18.35 -14.66
N LEU A 171 2.55 -17.69 -13.62
CA LEU A 171 2.38 -16.23 -13.48
C LEU A 171 3.15 -15.47 -14.58
N VAL A 172 4.36 -15.92 -14.93
CA VAL A 172 5.14 -15.31 -16.02
C VAL A 172 4.43 -15.50 -17.37
N SER A 173 3.89 -16.69 -17.66
CA SER A 173 3.15 -16.93 -18.91
C SER A 173 1.84 -16.15 -18.97
N GLU A 174 1.13 -16.01 -17.84
CA GLU A 174 -0.10 -15.20 -17.75
C GLU A 174 0.19 -13.72 -18.02
N VAL A 175 1.22 -13.15 -17.38
CA VAL A 175 1.63 -11.75 -17.63
C VAL A 175 2.07 -11.56 -19.08
N GLY A 176 2.80 -12.52 -19.64
CA GLY A 176 3.17 -12.50 -21.06
C GLY A 176 1.96 -12.57 -22.00
N ASN A 177 0.94 -13.37 -21.66
CA ASN A 177 -0.31 -13.45 -22.41
C ASN A 177 -1.09 -12.13 -22.36
N PHE A 178 -1.19 -11.53 -21.16
CA PHE A 178 -1.79 -10.22 -20.97
C PHE A 178 -1.07 -9.15 -21.80
N GLY A 179 0.26 -9.11 -21.76
CA GLY A 179 1.06 -8.18 -22.56
C GLY A 179 0.84 -8.32 -24.07
N LYS A 180 0.72 -9.55 -24.59
CA LYS A 180 0.38 -9.80 -26.01
C LYS A 180 -1.00 -9.25 -26.36
N TRP A 181 -2.01 -9.58 -25.56
CA TRP A 181 -3.37 -9.08 -25.74
C TRP A 181 -3.44 -7.56 -25.72
N VAL A 182 -2.74 -6.90 -24.78
CA VAL A 182 -2.68 -5.42 -24.69
C VAL A 182 -2.16 -4.81 -26.00
N ASN A 183 -1.10 -5.38 -26.58
CA ASN A 183 -0.52 -4.92 -27.83
C ASN A 183 -1.44 -5.15 -29.03
N GLU A 184 -2.06 -6.33 -29.12
CA GLU A 184 -2.97 -6.70 -30.22
C GLU A 184 -4.27 -5.88 -30.18
N ALA A 185 -4.88 -5.76 -28.99
CA ALA A 185 -6.10 -5.00 -28.77
C ALA A 185 -5.86 -3.48 -28.71
N LYS A 186 -4.60 -3.03 -28.72
CA LYS A 186 -4.18 -1.62 -28.62
C LYS A 186 -4.80 -0.90 -27.41
N VAL A 187 -4.88 -1.62 -26.28
CA VAL A 187 -5.43 -1.10 -25.02
C VAL A 187 -4.33 -0.32 -24.30
N ARG A 188 -4.67 0.86 -23.79
CA ARG A 188 -3.76 1.59 -22.91
C ARG A 188 -3.94 1.08 -21.48
N ILE A 189 -2.88 0.52 -20.91
CA ILE A 189 -2.85 0.07 -19.51
C ILE A 189 -2.12 1.06 -18.61
N MET A 190 -2.40 0.95 -17.30
CA MET A 190 -1.62 1.64 -16.28
C MET A 190 -0.28 0.95 -16.06
N ARG A 191 0.74 1.76 -15.77
CA ARG A 191 2.06 1.25 -15.43
C ARG A 191 2.07 0.67 -14.02
N PRO A 192 2.96 -0.28 -13.73
CA PRO A 192 3.07 -0.89 -12.40
C PRO A 192 3.27 0.14 -11.28
N ASN A 193 4.14 1.14 -11.52
CA ASN A 193 4.36 2.27 -10.63
C ASN A 193 4.92 3.47 -11.43
N THR A 194 5.31 4.54 -10.75
CA THR A 194 5.82 5.77 -11.37
C THR A 194 7.24 5.65 -11.91
N MET A 195 8.00 4.64 -11.47
CA MET A 195 9.42 4.46 -11.78
C MET A 195 9.67 3.35 -12.81
N ASN A 196 8.76 2.39 -12.95
CA ASN A 196 8.83 1.30 -13.91
C ASN A 196 7.98 1.56 -15.15
N ARG A 197 8.54 1.26 -16.33
CA ARG A 197 7.85 1.36 -17.61
C ARG A 197 7.27 0.03 -18.05
N HIS A 198 7.88 -1.07 -17.63
CA HIS A 198 7.53 -2.42 -18.07
C HIS A 198 7.02 -3.31 -16.94
N GLY A 199 6.04 -4.14 -17.27
CA GLY A 199 5.30 -4.99 -16.35
C GLY A 199 3.81 -4.69 -16.35
N ALA A 200 3.07 -5.24 -15.38
CA ALA A 200 1.62 -5.12 -15.30
C ALA A 200 1.13 -5.03 -13.85
N VAL A 201 0.05 -4.27 -13.63
CA VAL A 201 -0.72 -4.31 -12.37
C VAL A 201 -1.65 -5.52 -12.43
N LEU A 202 -1.55 -6.42 -11.45
CA LEU A 202 -2.23 -7.72 -11.49
C LEU A 202 -3.74 -7.62 -11.24
N ASP A 203 -4.14 -6.65 -10.42
CA ASP A 203 -5.55 -6.34 -10.16
C ASP A 203 -6.29 -5.90 -11.43
N ASP A 204 -5.60 -5.27 -12.38
CA ASP A 204 -6.19 -4.72 -13.59
C ASP A 204 -6.82 -5.79 -14.49
N PHE A 205 -6.26 -7.01 -14.46
CA PHE A 205 -6.73 -8.12 -15.27
C PHE A 205 -7.26 -9.29 -14.44
N GLY A 206 -7.56 -9.05 -13.16
CA GLY A 206 -8.47 -9.88 -12.36
C GLY A 206 -7.86 -10.68 -11.21
N LEU A 207 -6.59 -10.47 -10.84
CA LEU A 207 -5.97 -11.22 -9.72
C LEU A 207 -6.23 -10.63 -8.33
N GLU A 208 -7.00 -9.55 -8.21
CA GLU A 208 -7.28 -8.84 -6.94
C GLU A 208 -7.70 -9.81 -5.82
N THR A 209 -8.69 -10.66 -6.05
CA THR A 209 -9.17 -11.61 -5.04
C THR A 209 -8.11 -12.63 -4.61
N MET A 210 -7.21 -13.03 -5.51
CA MET A 210 -6.10 -13.92 -5.15
C MET A 210 -5.09 -13.17 -4.29
N LEU A 211 -4.76 -11.93 -4.66
CA LEU A 211 -3.81 -11.09 -3.94
C LEU A 211 -4.32 -10.64 -2.57
N ASP A 212 -5.63 -10.38 -2.42
CA ASP A 212 -6.28 -10.14 -1.13
C ASP A 212 -6.01 -11.32 -0.20
N LYS A 213 -6.29 -12.55 -0.66
CA LYS A 213 -6.08 -13.77 0.13
C LYS A 213 -4.61 -14.03 0.42
N LEU A 214 -3.71 -13.72 -0.54
CA LEU A 214 -2.27 -13.81 -0.33
C LEU A 214 -1.83 -12.87 0.81
N MET A 215 -2.27 -11.61 0.76
CA MET A 215 -1.95 -10.63 1.79
C MET A 215 -2.52 -11.05 3.15
N GLU A 216 -3.82 -11.34 3.22
CA GLU A 216 -4.53 -11.60 4.47
C GLU A 216 -4.10 -12.89 5.15
N GLY A 217 -3.94 -13.97 4.38
CA GLY A 217 -3.69 -15.31 4.87
C GLY A 217 -2.21 -15.64 5.07
N PHE A 218 -1.30 -14.95 4.37
CA PHE A 218 0.11 -15.33 4.35
C PHE A 218 1.03 -14.17 4.75
N ILE A 219 0.85 -12.97 4.18
CA ILE A 219 1.76 -11.85 4.44
C ILE A 219 1.46 -11.14 5.75
N ARG A 220 0.19 -10.93 6.10
CA ARG A 220 -0.23 -10.27 7.34
C ARG A 220 0.17 -11.05 8.60
N PRO A 221 0.04 -12.40 8.67
CA PRO A 221 0.53 -13.17 9.82
C PRO A 221 2.03 -13.01 10.06
N ILE A 222 2.84 -13.10 9.00
CA ILE A 222 4.30 -12.86 9.07
C ILE A 222 4.57 -11.42 9.51
N SER A 223 3.89 -10.46 8.89
CA SER A 223 4.11 -9.03 9.15
C SER A 223 3.74 -8.61 10.57
N LYS A 224 2.70 -9.24 11.15
CA LYS A 224 2.32 -9.04 12.55
C LYS A 224 3.48 -9.33 13.52
N VAL A 225 4.29 -10.33 13.20
CA VAL A 225 5.42 -10.76 14.03
C VAL A 225 6.67 -9.96 13.73
N LEU A 226 7.02 -9.82 12.44
CA LEU A 226 8.31 -9.26 12.03
C LEU A 226 8.32 -7.73 11.93
N PHE A 227 7.15 -7.11 11.77
CA PHE A 227 7.01 -5.67 11.54
C PHE A 227 5.93 -5.00 12.41
N PRO A 228 5.90 -5.26 13.73
CA PRO A 228 4.90 -4.67 14.62
C PRO A 228 4.94 -3.14 14.65
N GLU A 229 6.11 -2.55 14.45
CA GLU A 229 6.36 -1.11 14.53
C GLU A 229 5.76 -0.31 13.36
N VAL A 230 5.43 -0.98 12.25
CA VAL A 230 4.72 -0.38 11.11
C VAL A 230 3.27 -0.87 10.99
N GLY A 231 2.76 -1.56 12.03
CA GLY A 231 1.38 -2.04 12.05
C GLY A 231 1.15 -3.23 11.13
N GLY A 232 2.10 -4.16 11.04
CA GLY A 232 1.98 -5.36 10.20
C GLY A 232 0.76 -6.24 10.48
N SER A 233 0.11 -6.12 11.64
CA SER A 233 -1.15 -6.79 11.97
C SER A 233 -2.40 -6.12 11.38
N THR A 234 -2.27 -4.88 10.91
CA THR A 234 -3.37 -4.03 10.44
C THR A 234 -3.35 -3.79 8.93
N LEU A 235 -2.60 -4.60 8.19
CA LEU A 235 -2.58 -4.54 6.73
C LEU A 235 -3.95 -4.96 6.17
N ASP A 236 -4.51 -4.12 5.30
CA ASP A 236 -5.88 -4.22 4.79
C ASP A 236 -6.02 -3.82 3.32
N SER A 237 -4.92 -3.49 2.64
CA SER A 237 -4.90 -3.20 1.22
C SER A 237 -3.56 -3.54 0.61
N HIS A 238 -3.59 -3.93 -0.66
CA HIS A 238 -2.39 -4.18 -1.43
C HIS A 238 -2.34 -3.37 -2.72
N HIS A 239 -1.13 -3.28 -3.28
CA HIS A 239 -0.92 -2.97 -4.69
C HIS A 239 0.02 -4.04 -5.25
N GLY A 240 -0.55 -4.98 -6.02
CA GLY A 240 0.16 -6.13 -6.56
C GLY A 240 0.50 -5.94 -8.03
N PHE A 241 1.77 -6.07 -8.38
CA PHE A 241 2.24 -5.83 -9.73
C PHE A 241 3.49 -6.65 -10.06
N VAL A 242 3.71 -6.84 -11.35
CA VAL A 242 4.95 -7.41 -11.88
C VAL A 242 5.77 -6.32 -12.53
N VAL A 243 7.09 -6.41 -12.40
CA VAL A 243 8.07 -5.57 -13.08
C VAL A 243 8.99 -6.44 -13.92
N GLU A 244 9.39 -5.92 -15.08
CA GLU A 244 10.27 -6.60 -16.02
C GLU A 244 11.54 -5.77 -16.25
N TYR A 245 12.69 -6.42 -16.08
CA TYR A 245 13.99 -5.83 -16.36
C TYR A 245 14.77 -6.66 -17.37
N GLY A 246 15.66 -6.02 -18.13
CA GLY A 246 16.50 -6.67 -19.14
C GLY A 246 16.65 -5.83 -20.40
N GLU A 247 17.11 -6.46 -21.47
CA GLU A 247 17.18 -5.86 -22.81
C GLU A 247 15.77 -5.47 -23.29
N ASP A 248 15.63 -4.29 -23.91
CA ASP A 248 14.34 -3.71 -24.31
C ASP A 248 13.28 -3.59 -23.20
N ARG A 249 13.72 -3.56 -21.94
CA ARG A 249 12.90 -3.38 -20.74
C ARG A 249 13.53 -2.31 -19.84
N ASP A 250 13.07 -2.22 -18.59
CA ASP A 250 13.76 -1.38 -17.61
C ASP A 250 15.14 -2.01 -17.30
N VAL A 251 16.21 -1.22 -17.18
CA VAL A 251 17.56 -1.78 -16.97
C VAL A 251 17.87 -1.86 -15.48
N ASP A 252 17.56 -0.79 -14.74
CA ASP A 252 17.78 -0.64 -13.31
C ASP A 252 16.58 0.07 -12.65
N LEU A 253 16.65 0.23 -11.33
CA LEU A 253 15.72 1.07 -10.59
C LEU A 253 16.50 1.90 -9.58
N GLY A 254 16.38 3.22 -9.71
CA GLY A 254 17.09 4.18 -8.88
C GLY A 254 16.80 4.04 -7.39
N PHE A 255 17.55 4.77 -6.56
CA PHE A 255 17.38 4.75 -5.11
C PHE A 255 16.02 5.33 -4.69
N HIS A 256 15.24 4.57 -3.92
CA HIS A 256 13.89 4.93 -3.51
C HIS A 256 13.47 4.25 -2.20
N VAL A 257 12.23 4.52 -1.81
CA VAL A 257 11.45 3.80 -0.81
C VAL A 257 10.12 3.42 -1.45
N ASP A 258 9.49 2.36 -0.95
CA ASP A 258 8.18 1.95 -1.41
C ASP A 258 7.08 2.73 -0.68
N ASP A 259 5.98 2.95 -1.40
CA ASP A 259 4.74 3.43 -0.82
C ASP A 259 4.00 2.23 -0.21
N SER A 260 4.51 1.73 0.91
CA SER A 260 3.99 0.58 1.66
C SER A 260 4.45 0.60 3.12
N GLU A 261 3.73 -0.10 3.99
CA GLU A 261 4.21 -0.48 5.31
C GLU A 261 5.20 -1.63 5.18
N VAL A 262 4.80 -2.67 4.44
CA VAL A 262 5.57 -3.87 4.15
C VAL A 262 5.54 -4.15 2.65
N THR A 263 6.71 -4.44 2.08
CA THR A 263 6.87 -4.87 0.69
C THR A 263 7.29 -6.33 0.65
N LEU A 264 6.55 -7.12 -0.12
CA LEU A 264 6.99 -8.43 -0.61
C LEU A 264 7.56 -8.27 -2.03
N ASN A 265 8.73 -8.82 -2.29
CA ASN A 265 9.35 -8.88 -3.61
C ASN A 265 9.82 -10.31 -3.89
N VAL A 266 9.22 -10.99 -4.88
CA VAL A 266 9.51 -12.39 -5.21
C VAL A 266 10.06 -12.50 -6.62
N CYS A 267 11.20 -13.15 -6.78
CA CYS A 267 11.78 -13.38 -8.10
C CYS A 267 11.00 -14.48 -8.85
N LEU A 268 10.53 -14.19 -10.06
CA LEU A 268 9.83 -15.14 -10.93
C LEU A 268 10.72 -15.63 -12.09
N GLY A 269 11.57 -14.75 -12.61
CA GLY A 269 12.42 -15.03 -13.77
C GLY A 269 13.51 -16.03 -13.46
N LYS A 270 13.85 -16.91 -14.42
CA LYS A 270 14.81 -18.02 -14.21
C LYS A 270 16.22 -17.79 -14.77
N GLN A 271 16.38 -16.93 -15.77
CA GLN A 271 17.64 -16.78 -16.51
C GLN A 271 17.95 -15.30 -16.74
N PHE A 272 18.74 -14.72 -15.84
CA PHE A 272 19.28 -13.37 -15.96
C PHE A 272 20.59 -13.24 -15.17
N SER A 273 21.33 -12.16 -15.40
CA SER A 273 22.52 -11.78 -14.64
C SER A 273 22.47 -10.30 -14.26
N GLY A 274 23.16 -9.94 -13.17
CA GLY A 274 23.01 -8.61 -12.57
C GLY A 274 21.67 -8.48 -11.83
N GLY A 275 21.18 -7.25 -11.72
CA GLY A 275 19.87 -7.02 -11.09
C GLY A 275 19.86 -7.28 -9.58
N GLN A 276 20.97 -7.10 -8.88
CA GLN A 276 20.97 -7.18 -7.42
C GLN A 276 20.07 -6.09 -6.82
N LEU A 277 19.29 -6.42 -5.80
CA LEU A 277 18.70 -5.41 -4.93
C LEU A 277 19.78 -4.88 -4.01
N PHE A 278 19.82 -3.57 -3.82
CA PHE A 278 20.72 -2.96 -2.85
C PHE A 278 19.90 -2.20 -1.80
N PHE A 279 20.24 -2.39 -0.53
CA PHE A 279 19.59 -1.78 0.63
C PHE A 279 20.54 -0.82 1.35
N ARG A 280 20.00 0.25 1.92
CA ARG A 280 20.76 1.34 2.55
C ARG A 280 20.10 1.81 3.85
N GLY A 281 19.54 0.88 4.62
CA GLY A 281 18.93 1.15 5.91
C GLY A 281 17.57 1.86 5.82
N THR A 282 16.86 1.88 6.95
CA THR A 282 15.54 2.50 7.09
C THR A 282 15.66 3.93 7.61
N ARG A 283 14.79 4.83 7.13
CA ARG A 283 14.68 6.22 7.61
C ARG A 283 13.22 6.62 7.78
N CYS A 284 12.97 7.65 8.61
CA CYS A 284 11.68 8.34 8.60
C CYS A 284 11.63 9.38 7.46
N ASP A 285 10.44 9.92 7.18
CA ASP A 285 10.22 10.81 6.04
C ASP A 285 11.10 12.07 6.08
N LYS A 286 11.42 12.58 7.27
CA LYS A 286 12.29 13.76 7.45
C LYS A 286 13.75 13.47 7.12
N HIS A 287 14.18 12.21 7.21
CA HIS A 287 15.58 11.80 7.13
C HIS A 287 15.87 10.85 5.96
N VAL A 288 14.94 10.68 5.01
CA VAL A 288 15.07 9.74 3.90
C VAL A 288 16.35 9.96 3.08
N ASN A 289 16.76 11.22 2.93
CA ASN A 289 17.94 11.64 2.15
C ASN A 289 19.24 11.74 2.97
N THR A 290 19.26 11.32 4.23
CA THR A 290 20.48 11.32 5.04
C THR A 290 21.49 10.30 4.53
N GLY A 291 22.76 10.43 4.92
CA GLY A 291 23.82 9.49 4.53
C GLY A 291 23.51 8.03 4.89
N THR A 292 24.18 7.11 4.19
CA THR A 292 24.18 5.68 4.50
C THR A 292 25.45 5.35 5.30
N GLN A 293 25.30 4.57 6.36
CA GLN A 293 26.40 4.00 7.13
C GLN A 293 26.87 2.67 6.54
N SER A 294 28.12 2.29 6.78
CA SER A 294 28.72 1.07 6.21
C SER A 294 27.93 -0.21 6.50
N GLU A 295 27.42 -0.33 7.72
CA GLU A 295 26.65 -1.44 8.26
C GLU A 295 25.24 -1.55 7.65
N GLU A 296 24.77 -0.51 6.96
CA GLU A 296 23.47 -0.48 6.29
C GLU A 296 23.56 -0.95 4.83
N ILE A 297 24.77 -1.15 4.30
CA ILE A 297 24.99 -1.56 2.92
C ILE A 297 24.80 -3.06 2.82
N PHE A 298 23.70 -3.46 2.19
CA PHE A 298 23.43 -4.85 1.86
C PHE A 298 23.07 -4.99 0.39
N GLU A 299 23.48 -6.09 -0.25
CA GLU A 299 23.12 -6.43 -1.61
C GLU A 299 22.59 -7.87 -1.66
N TYR A 300 21.48 -8.06 -2.37
CA TYR A 300 20.80 -9.33 -2.50
C TYR A 300 20.72 -9.76 -3.97
N SER A 301 21.19 -10.97 -4.24
CA SER A 301 21.05 -11.61 -5.55
C SER A 301 19.76 -12.42 -5.57
N HIS A 302 18.88 -12.11 -6.52
CA HIS A 302 17.61 -12.79 -6.67
C HIS A 302 17.76 -14.26 -7.03
N ILE A 303 16.91 -15.10 -6.43
CA ILE A 303 16.79 -16.53 -6.72
C ILE A 303 15.33 -16.81 -7.05
N PRO A 304 15.01 -17.50 -8.17
CA PRO A 304 13.63 -17.77 -8.57
C PRO A 304 12.85 -18.49 -7.46
N GLY A 305 11.62 -18.04 -7.19
CA GLY A 305 10.76 -18.57 -6.13
C GLY A 305 11.08 -18.08 -4.72
N ARG A 306 12.20 -17.37 -4.51
CA ARG A 306 12.52 -16.75 -3.21
C ARG A 306 11.96 -15.34 -3.10
N ALA A 307 11.46 -15.06 -1.90
CA ALA A 307 10.94 -13.77 -1.49
C ALA A 307 11.99 -12.97 -0.73
N VAL A 308 11.90 -11.66 -0.87
CA VAL A 308 12.47 -10.65 0.02
C VAL A 308 11.29 -9.90 0.64
N LEU A 309 11.25 -9.82 1.95
CA LEU A 309 10.23 -9.11 2.71
C LEU A 309 10.91 -8.02 3.56
N HIS A 310 10.50 -6.78 3.38
CA HIS A 310 11.10 -5.64 4.08
C HIS A 310 10.08 -4.53 4.31
N ARG A 311 10.42 -3.58 5.17
CA ARG A 311 9.63 -2.36 5.37
C ARG A 311 9.63 -1.52 4.10
N GLY A 312 8.51 -0.90 3.75
CA GLY A 312 8.47 -0.01 2.57
C GLY A 312 9.39 1.20 2.71
N ARG A 313 9.60 1.69 3.92
CA ARG A 313 10.56 2.77 4.25
C ARG A 313 12.03 2.34 4.24
N HIS A 314 12.34 1.07 3.99
CA HIS A 314 13.72 0.63 3.81
C HIS A 314 14.21 1.17 2.47
N ARG A 315 15.25 2.01 2.51
CA ARG A 315 15.77 2.65 1.30
C ARG A 315 16.53 1.63 0.46
N HIS A 316 16.19 1.51 -0.81
CA HIS A 316 16.74 0.48 -1.66
C HIS A 316 16.66 0.85 -3.15
N GLY A 317 17.15 -0.04 -4.01
CA GLY A 317 17.00 0.06 -5.46
C GLY A 317 17.45 -1.24 -6.13
N ALA A 318 17.43 -1.26 -7.46
CA ALA A 318 17.89 -2.40 -8.25
C ALA A 318 19.09 -1.99 -9.11
N ARG A 319 20.16 -2.79 -9.10
CA ARG A 319 21.26 -2.69 -10.06
C ARG A 319 20.79 -3.04 -11.47
N ALA A 320 21.61 -2.69 -12.45
CA ALA A 320 21.38 -3.02 -13.84
C ALA A 320 21.29 -4.55 -14.05
N THR A 321 20.26 -5.00 -14.76
CA THR A 321 20.21 -6.34 -15.32
C THR A 321 21.10 -6.37 -16.55
N THR A 322 22.16 -7.17 -16.54
CA THR A 322 23.22 -7.17 -17.56
C THR A 322 23.03 -8.24 -18.64
N SER A 323 22.17 -9.23 -18.39
CA SER A 323 21.80 -10.27 -19.37
C SER A 323 20.47 -10.90 -18.98
N GLY A 324 19.71 -11.36 -19.98
CA GLY A 324 18.42 -12.02 -19.80
C GLY A 324 17.30 -11.09 -19.32
N HIS A 325 16.20 -11.69 -18.85
CA HIS A 325 15.04 -10.96 -18.35
C HIS A 325 14.76 -11.32 -16.89
N ARG A 326 14.83 -10.32 -16.02
CA ARG A 326 14.49 -10.45 -14.61
C ARG A 326 13.04 -10.01 -14.42
N ILE A 327 12.22 -10.90 -13.90
CA ILE A 327 10.80 -10.64 -13.63
C ILE A 327 10.57 -10.85 -12.14
N ASN A 328 9.94 -9.87 -11.50
CA ASN A 328 9.62 -9.93 -10.07
C ASN A 328 8.15 -9.62 -9.83
N LEU A 329 7.54 -10.38 -8.93
CA LEU A 329 6.26 -10.05 -8.31
C LEU A 329 6.52 -9.12 -7.12
N LEU A 330 5.82 -8.00 -7.07
CA LEU A 330 5.79 -7.12 -5.92
C LEU A 330 4.38 -7.06 -5.35
N LEU A 331 4.28 -7.05 -4.02
CA LEU A 331 3.06 -6.77 -3.28
C LEU A 331 3.36 -5.70 -2.23
N TRP A 332 2.91 -4.49 -2.51
CA TRP A 332 2.96 -3.39 -1.54
C TRP A 332 1.76 -3.48 -0.62
N CYS A 333 1.98 -3.87 0.63
CA CYS A 333 0.93 -4.01 1.63
C CYS A 333 0.82 -2.73 2.45
N ARG A 334 -0.41 -2.24 2.60
CA ARG A 334 -0.74 -1.01 3.32
C ARG A 334 -1.80 -1.21 4.37
N ARG A 335 -1.87 -0.24 5.28
CA ARG A 335 -3.04 -0.04 6.14
C ARG A 335 -3.76 1.25 5.74
N TYR A 336 -5.05 1.17 5.46
CA TYR A 336 -5.91 2.33 5.32
C TYR A 336 -6.65 2.55 6.63
N LEU A 337 -6.37 3.67 7.29
CA LEU A 337 -7.03 4.07 8.54
C LEU A 337 -8.57 4.06 8.49
N ILE A 338 -9.18 4.00 7.31
CA ILE A 338 -10.64 3.99 7.11
C ILE A 338 -11.26 2.61 7.40
N LEU A 339 -10.61 1.49 7.06
CA LEU A 339 -11.20 0.16 7.25
C LEU A 339 -11.22 -0.28 8.73
N ILE A 340 -10.38 0.33 9.57
CA ILE A 340 -10.44 0.19 11.03
C ILE A 340 -11.81 0.66 11.59
N PHE A 341 -12.54 1.50 10.86
CA PHE A 341 -13.88 1.97 11.25
C PHE A 341 -15.03 1.24 10.55
N ILE A 342 -14.75 0.26 9.68
CA ILE A 342 -15.78 -0.44 8.88
C ILE A 342 -15.82 -1.96 9.18
N ALA A 343 -14.79 -2.52 9.83
CA ALA A 343 -14.74 -3.95 10.20
C ALA A 343 -15.50 -4.28 11.50
#